data_AF-A0A821UKH9-F1
#
_entry.id   AF-A0A821UKH9-F1
#
_cell.length_a   1.000
_cell.length_b   1.000
_cell.length_c   1.000
_cell.angle_alpha   90.00
_cell.angle_beta   90.00
_cell.angle_gamma   90.00
#
_symmetry.space_group_name_H-M   'P 1'
#
loop_
_entity.id
_entity.type
_entity.pdbx_description
1 polymer ?
#
loop_
_entity_poly.entity_id
_entity_poly.type
_entity_poly.pdbx_seq_one_letter_code
_entity_poly.pdbx_strand_id
1 'polypeptide(L)'
;MGVVLNLNRLQAQRLLDRLLRTIIILGRHIEGHWVLGMIEDNSEDLRLEVCSDNIRSAEVLVPLIQKHVEVGTTIHTDFWRAYDCLSEHGYLHKKVNHSDPDNPFVAEDGTHTHRIESQWRAVKRFFKKDNYNYNNTENFTDHLYEYLWRRNNIKYKKDPLIRVIKYVYKLNTD
;
A
#
# COMPACT_ATOMS: atom_id res chain seq x y z
N MET A 1 -17.67 -13.44 32.78
CA MET A 1 -18.77 -12.70 32.11
C MET A 1 -18.42 -12.57 30.64
N GLY A 2 -19.03 -13.37 29.78
CA GLY A 2 -18.81 -13.29 28.33
C GLY A 2 -19.66 -12.18 27.75
N VAL A 3 -19.03 -11.16 27.16
CA VAL A 3 -19.74 -10.12 26.41
C VAL A 3 -20.15 -10.75 25.08
N VAL A 4 -21.43 -11.15 24.97
CA VAL A 4 -21.99 -11.53 23.66
C VAL A 4 -22.26 -10.23 22.91
N LEU A 5 -21.36 -9.88 21.99
CA LEU A 5 -21.54 -8.76 21.08
C LEU A 5 -22.64 -9.11 20.08
N ASN A 6 -23.83 -8.54 20.28
CA ASN A 6 -24.95 -8.63 19.33
C ASN A 6 -24.65 -7.72 18.12
N LEU A 7 -23.88 -8.23 17.16
CA LEU A 7 -23.59 -7.53 15.91
C LEU A 7 -24.77 -7.72 14.95
N ASN A 8 -25.31 -6.63 14.41
CA ASN A 8 -26.33 -6.71 13.38
C ASN A 8 -25.74 -7.25 12.05
N ARG A 9 -26.60 -7.70 11.13
CA ARG A 9 -26.17 -8.32 9.85
C ARG A 9 -25.20 -7.43 9.05
N LEU A 10 -25.38 -6.11 9.07
CA LEU A 10 -24.49 -5.17 8.38
C LEU A 10 -23.12 -5.05 9.09
N GLN A 11 -23.10 -5.05 10.42
CA GLN A 11 -21.88 -5.07 11.21
C GLN A 11 -21.13 -6.39 11.08
N ALA A 12 -21.83 -7.52 11.07
CA ALA A 12 -21.25 -8.84 10.84
C ALA A 12 -20.68 -8.95 9.42
N GLN A 13 -21.38 -8.45 8.40
CA GLN A 13 -20.87 -8.41 7.02
C GLN A 13 -19.64 -7.50 6.91
N ARG A 14 -19.65 -6.32 7.51
CA ARG A 14 -18.47 -5.43 7.55
C ARG A 14 -17.30 -6.05 8.30
N LEU A 15 -17.56 -6.80 9.37
CA LEU A 15 -16.52 -7.57 10.07
C LEU A 15 -15.98 -8.70 9.19
N LEU A 16 -16.84 -9.43 8.48
CA LEU A 16 -16.43 -10.47 7.54
C LEU A 16 -15.61 -9.91 6.38
N ASP A 17 -16.06 -8.82 5.76
CA ASP A 17 -15.32 -8.14 4.69
C ASP A 17 -13.96 -7.61 5.19
N ARG A 18 -13.87 -7.21 6.47
CA ARG A 18 -12.61 -6.83 7.14
C ARG A 18 -11.71 -8.02 7.44
N LEU A 19 -12.27 -9.13 7.92
CA LEU A 19 -11.53 -10.35 8.25
C LEU A 19 -10.97 -11.06 7.01
N LEU A 20 -11.62 -10.89 5.85
CA LEU A 20 -11.16 -11.40 4.56
C LEU A 20 -10.25 -10.42 3.81
N ARG A 21 -9.89 -9.29 4.44
CA ARG A 21 -9.03 -8.28 3.82
C ARG A 21 -7.60 -8.78 3.76
N THR A 22 -7.01 -8.71 2.58
CA THR A 22 -5.59 -8.99 2.34
C THR A 22 -4.92 -7.74 1.82
N ILE A 23 -3.82 -7.33 2.46
CA ILE A 23 -2.96 -6.24 1.99
C ILE A 23 -1.65 -6.84 1.51
N ILE A 24 -1.24 -6.48 0.30
CA ILE A 24 0.03 -6.88 -0.29
C ILE A 24 1.01 -5.71 -0.15
N ILE A 25 2.13 -5.95 0.52
CA ILE A 25 3.12 -4.93 0.88
C ILE A 25 4.45 -5.24 0.23
N LEU A 26 5.05 -4.22 -0.38
CA LEU A 26 6.39 -4.33 -0.93
C LEU A 26 7.07 -2.95 -0.96
N GLY A 27 8.30 -2.88 -0.45
CA GLY A 27 9.11 -1.68 -0.53
C GLY A 27 9.93 -1.63 -1.82
N ARG A 28 10.10 -0.43 -2.41
CA ARG A 28 10.99 -0.21 -3.55
C ARG A 28 11.78 1.09 -3.38
N HIS A 29 13.01 1.07 -3.87
CA HIS A 29 13.84 2.26 -4.01
C HIS A 29 13.55 2.92 -5.37
N ILE A 30 13.14 4.20 -5.35
CA ILE A 30 12.71 4.99 -6.50
C ILE A 30 13.35 6.37 -6.38
N GLU A 31 14.09 6.81 -7.41
CA GLU A 31 14.69 8.16 -7.46
C GLU A 31 15.41 8.57 -6.15
N GLY A 32 16.22 7.68 -5.57
CA GLY A 32 16.97 7.95 -4.33
C GLY A 32 16.22 7.72 -3.02
N HIS A 33 14.94 7.32 -3.06
CA HIS A 33 14.09 7.19 -1.88
C HIS A 33 13.50 5.78 -1.74
N TRP A 34 13.50 5.26 -0.52
CA TRP A 34 12.77 4.08 -0.11
C TRP A 34 11.30 4.44 0.08
N VAL A 35 10.45 3.73 -0.64
CA VAL A 35 9.00 3.91 -0.58
C VAL A 35 8.36 2.57 -0.25
N LEU A 36 7.51 2.57 0.76
CA LEU A 36 6.65 1.45 1.13
C LEU A 36 5.37 1.51 0.30
N GLY A 37 5.08 0.46 -0.44
CA GLY A 37 3.85 0.31 -1.21
C GLY A 37 2.94 -0.71 -0.57
N MET A 38 1.66 -0.37 -0.46
CA MET A 38 0.62 -1.22 0.12
C MET A 38 -0.59 -1.21 -0.83
N ILE A 39 -1.05 -2.37 -1.28
CA ILE A 39 -2.27 -2.48 -2.07
C ILE A 39 -3.20 -3.52 -1.47
N GLU A 40 -4.46 -3.15 -1.32
CA GLU A 40 -5.49 -4.11 -0.96
C GLU A 40 -5.76 -5.07 -2.14
N ASP A 41 -5.74 -6.36 -1.84
CA ASP A 41 -6.04 -7.37 -2.85
C ASP A 41 -7.50 -7.22 -3.33
N ASN A 42 -7.72 -7.51 -4.61
CA ASN A 42 -9.00 -7.31 -5.30
C ASN A 42 -9.55 -5.88 -5.24
N SER A 43 -8.72 -4.91 -4.86
CA SER A 43 -9.03 -3.49 -4.78
C SER A 43 -7.98 -2.65 -5.51
N GLU A 44 -8.39 -1.43 -5.85
CA GLU A 44 -7.51 -0.43 -6.44
C GLU A 44 -6.99 0.56 -5.38
N ASP A 45 -7.14 0.23 -4.10
CA ASP A 45 -6.66 1.03 -2.97
C ASP A 45 -5.14 0.83 -2.80
N LEU A 46 -4.38 1.64 -3.55
CA LEU A 46 -2.92 1.71 -3.48
C LEU A 46 -2.51 2.88 -2.59
N ARG A 47 -1.65 2.60 -1.61
CA ARG A 47 -0.97 3.56 -0.75
C ARG A 47 0.53 3.48 -0.97
N LEU A 48 1.18 4.63 -1.05
CA LEU A 48 2.63 4.75 -1.16
C LEU A 48 3.09 5.73 -0.07
N GLU A 49 4.07 5.33 0.73
CA GLU A 49 4.60 6.13 1.84
C GLU A 49 6.13 6.17 1.73
N VAL A 50 6.71 7.37 1.81
CA VAL A 50 8.17 7.54 1.80
C VAL A 50 8.70 7.15 3.18
N CYS A 51 9.74 6.31 3.21
CA CYS A 51 10.39 5.91 4.45
C CYS A 51 11.27 7.05 4.96
N SER A 52 11.09 7.43 6.24
CA SER A 52 11.89 8.48 6.87
C SER A 52 13.38 8.13 6.84
N ASP A 53 14.21 9.16 6.64
CA ASP A 53 15.67 9.06 6.55
C ASP A 53 16.18 8.03 5.53
N ASN A 54 15.31 7.64 4.58
CA ASN A 54 15.61 6.60 3.60
C ASN A 54 15.92 5.21 4.24
N ILE A 55 15.32 4.90 5.38
CA ILE A 55 15.57 3.68 6.16
C ILE A 55 14.40 2.69 6.01
N ARG A 56 14.70 1.43 5.74
CA ARG A 56 13.70 0.34 5.57
C ARG A 56 13.72 -0.71 6.69
N SER A 57 13.92 -0.24 7.91
CA SER A 57 13.94 -1.09 9.11
C SER A 57 12.53 -1.32 9.65
N ALA A 58 12.36 -2.29 10.56
CA ALA A 58 11.05 -2.58 11.14
C ALA A 58 10.48 -1.37 11.89
N GLU A 59 11.34 -0.62 12.57
CA GLU A 59 10.99 0.58 13.35
C GLU A 59 10.41 1.70 12.48
N VAL A 60 10.77 1.76 11.18
CA VAL A 60 10.20 2.71 10.22
C VAL A 60 8.98 2.12 9.53
N LEU A 61 9.04 0.85 9.11
CA LEU A 61 8.00 0.23 8.30
C LEU A 61 6.73 -0.08 9.10
N VAL A 62 6.85 -0.59 10.33
CA VAL A 62 5.69 -1.00 11.13
C VAL A 62 4.74 0.17 11.43
N PRO A 63 5.22 1.35 11.89
CA PRO A 63 4.33 2.49 12.09
C PRO A 63 3.61 2.94 10.80
N LEU A 64 4.29 2.88 9.65
CA LEU A 64 3.68 3.20 8.35
C LEU A 64 2.58 2.19 7.99
N ILE A 65 2.79 0.91 8.29
CA ILE A 65 1.78 -0.14 8.08
C ILE A 65 0.59 0.09 9.01
N GLN A 66 0.83 0.30 10.31
CA GLN A 66 -0.23 0.53 11.31
C GLN A 66 -1.08 1.77 11.04
N LYS A 67 -0.50 2.81 10.42
CA LYS A 67 -1.22 4.01 9.98
C LYS A 67 -2.37 3.68 9.00
N HIS A 68 -2.23 2.61 8.21
CA HIS A 68 -3.10 2.32 7.06
C HIS A 68 -3.78 0.96 7.10
N VAL A 69 -3.23 0.02 7.86
CA VAL A 69 -3.66 -1.38 7.89
C VAL A 69 -4.16 -1.72 9.29
N GLU A 70 -5.45 -2.04 9.36
CA GLU A 70 -6.13 -2.44 10.60
C GLU A 70 -5.52 -3.73 11.16
N VAL A 71 -5.31 -3.78 12.48
CA VAL A 71 -4.82 -4.98 13.16
C VAL A 71 -5.78 -6.15 12.91
N GLY A 72 -5.25 -7.36 12.76
CA GLY A 72 -6.01 -8.56 12.36
C GLY A 72 -6.15 -8.74 10.85
N THR A 73 -5.65 -7.81 10.03
CA THR A 73 -5.62 -7.95 8.57
C THR A 73 -4.58 -8.99 8.15
N THR A 74 -4.85 -9.74 7.07
CA THR A 74 -3.85 -10.60 6.43
C THR A 74 -2.89 -9.77 5.59
N ILE A 75 -1.58 -9.91 5.81
CA ILE A 75 -0.55 -9.18 5.08
C ILE A 75 0.32 -10.16 4.30
N HIS A 76 0.46 -9.92 2.99
CA HIS A 76 1.39 -10.63 2.13
C HIS A 76 2.63 -9.75 1.88
N THR A 77 3.82 -10.27 2.16
CA THR A 77 5.10 -9.60 1.85
C THR A 77 6.07 -10.53 1.12
N ASP A 78 7.22 -9.98 0.70
CA ASP A 78 8.40 -10.79 0.40
C ASP A 78 9.07 -11.29 1.70
N PHE A 79 10.18 -12.02 1.57
CA PHE A 79 10.98 -12.53 2.70
C PHE A 79 11.93 -11.48 3.33
N TRP A 80 11.62 -10.18 3.20
CA TRP A 80 12.45 -9.16 3.85
C TRP A 80 12.28 -9.21 5.37
N ARG A 81 13.40 -9.36 6.10
CA ARG A 81 13.45 -9.59 7.55
C ARG A 81 12.70 -8.54 8.39
N ALA A 82 12.63 -7.29 7.94
CA ALA A 82 11.92 -6.24 8.69
C ALA A 82 10.41 -6.54 8.87
N TYR A 83 9.83 -7.41 8.05
CA TYR A 83 8.43 -7.82 8.17
C TYR A 83 8.21 -9.00 9.13
N ASP A 84 9.24 -9.67 9.62
CA ASP A 84 9.07 -10.87 10.46
C ASP A 84 8.34 -10.58 11.78
N CYS A 85 8.37 -9.34 12.25
CA CYS A 85 7.68 -8.90 13.47
C CYS A 85 6.19 -8.58 13.27
N LEU A 86 5.64 -8.68 12.05
CA LEU A 86 4.25 -8.28 11.79
C LEU A 86 3.23 -9.11 12.59
N SER A 87 3.52 -10.40 12.82
CA SER A 87 2.67 -11.26 13.66
C SER A 87 2.60 -10.79 15.11
N GLU A 88 3.71 -10.24 15.64
CA GLU A 88 3.77 -9.68 17.00
C GLU A 88 2.93 -8.40 17.14
N HIS A 89 2.68 -7.71 16.02
CA HIS A 89 1.82 -6.53 15.94
C HIS A 89 0.35 -6.87 15.62
N GLY A 90 -0.01 -8.15 15.65
CA GLY A 90 -1.39 -8.63 15.51
C GLY A 90 -1.86 -8.80 14.05
N TYR A 91 -0.96 -8.90 13.09
CA TYR A 91 -1.29 -9.21 11.69
C TYR A 91 -1.19 -10.71 11.40
N LEU A 92 -1.99 -11.20 10.45
CA LEU A 92 -1.80 -12.54 9.89
C LEU A 92 -0.78 -12.43 8.75
N HIS A 93 0.47 -12.78 9.02
CA HIS A 93 1.56 -12.57 8.06
C HIS A 93 1.82 -13.79 7.18
N LYS A 94 1.81 -13.59 5.87
CA LYS A 94 2.21 -14.56 4.85
C LYS A 94 3.34 -13.99 4.00
N LYS A 95 4.25 -14.85 3.56
CA LYS A 95 5.48 -14.45 2.86
C LYS A 95 5.68 -15.20 1.55
N VAL A 96 6.30 -14.54 0.57
CA VAL A 96 6.70 -15.14 -0.72
C VAL A 96 8.22 -15.19 -0.83
N ASN A 97 8.78 -16.40 -0.93
CA ASN A 97 10.22 -16.58 -1.01
C ASN A 97 10.71 -16.47 -2.45
N HIS A 98 11.19 -15.29 -2.85
CA HIS A 98 11.74 -15.10 -4.20
C HIS A 98 13.08 -15.82 -4.45
N SER A 99 13.66 -16.46 -3.44
CA SER A 99 14.84 -17.32 -3.57
C SER A 99 14.50 -18.82 -3.60
N ASP A 100 13.22 -19.18 -3.59
CA ASP A 100 12.77 -20.54 -3.75
C ASP A 100 13.19 -21.08 -5.14
N PRO A 101 13.88 -22.23 -5.23
CA PRO A 101 14.36 -22.77 -6.50
C PRO A 101 13.23 -23.35 -7.37
N ASP A 102 12.11 -23.77 -6.78
CA ASP A 102 11.02 -24.45 -7.47
C ASP A 102 9.93 -23.44 -7.88
N ASN A 103 9.55 -22.50 -7.01
CA ASN A 103 8.58 -21.46 -7.32
C ASN A 103 8.87 -20.11 -6.61
N PRO A 104 9.65 -19.21 -7.23
CA PRO A 104 10.02 -17.94 -6.62
C PRO A 104 8.90 -16.88 -6.68
N PHE A 105 7.73 -17.16 -7.27
CA PHE A 105 6.69 -16.15 -7.51
C PHE A 105 5.44 -16.36 -6.66
N VAL A 106 5.14 -17.60 -6.31
CA VAL A 106 3.94 -17.99 -5.56
C VAL A 106 4.35 -19.00 -4.50
N ALA A 107 4.02 -18.74 -3.24
CA ALA A 107 4.21 -19.71 -2.17
C ALA A 107 3.23 -20.89 -2.28
N GLU A 108 3.51 -21.98 -1.58
CA GLU A 108 2.72 -23.23 -1.64
C GLU A 108 1.23 -23.01 -1.33
N ASP A 109 0.90 -22.06 -0.46
CA ASP A 109 -0.47 -21.72 -0.06
C ASP A 109 -1.17 -20.74 -1.03
N GLY A 110 -0.54 -20.42 -2.16
CA GLY A 110 -1.04 -19.48 -3.16
C GLY A 110 -0.70 -18.02 -2.90
N THR A 111 0.02 -17.69 -1.82
CA THR A 111 0.45 -16.31 -1.52
C THR A 111 1.35 -15.78 -2.62
N HIS A 112 1.08 -14.55 -3.09
CA HIS A 112 1.88 -13.87 -4.10
C HIS A 112 1.90 -12.34 -3.91
N THR A 113 2.88 -11.66 -4.48
CA THR A 113 3.03 -10.19 -4.43
C THR A 113 2.78 -9.49 -5.78
N HIS A 114 2.29 -10.21 -6.79
CA HIS A 114 2.21 -9.72 -8.19
C HIS A 114 1.51 -8.36 -8.37
N ARG A 115 0.42 -8.10 -7.62
CA ARG A 115 -0.34 -6.84 -7.76
C ARG A 115 0.52 -5.63 -7.43
N ILE A 116 1.20 -5.65 -6.29
CA ILE A 116 2.03 -4.51 -5.88
C ILE A 116 3.25 -4.37 -6.81
N GLU A 117 3.81 -5.48 -7.31
CA GLU A 117 4.87 -5.43 -8.32
C GLU A 117 4.43 -4.76 -9.62
N SER A 118 3.21 -5.04 -10.08
CA SER A 118 2.61 -4.37 -11.25
C SER A 118 2.46 -2.87 -11.02
N GLN A 119 2.00 -2.47 -9.82
CA GLN A 119 1.91 -1.04 -9.46
C GLN A 119 3.30 -0.39 -9.46
N TRP A 120 4.32 -1.06 -8.95
CA TRP A 120 5.69 -0.54 -8.98
C TRP A 120 6.21 -0.30 -10.40
N ARG A 121 5.85 -1.14 -11.36
CA ARG A 121 6.17 -0.90 -12.78
C ARG A 121 5.51 0.38 -13.29
N ALA A 122 4.26 0.67 -12.89
CA ALA A 122 3.56 1.89 -13.28
C ALA A 122 4.17 3.14 -12.61
N VAL A 123 4.48 3.07 -11.31
CA VAL A 123 5.15 4.16 -10.57
C VAL A 123 6.49 4.50 -11.22
N LYS A 124 7.36 3.51 -11.47
CA LYS A 124 8.66 3.73 -12.12
C LYS A 124 8.54 4.39 -13.49
N ARG A 125 7.53 4.03 -14.29
CA ARG A 125 7.28 4.66 -15.59
C ARG A 125 6.87 6.12 -15.47
N PHE A 126 6.08 6.48 -14.46
CA PHE A 126 5.71 7.87 -14.19
C PHE A 126 6.95 8.72 -13.92
N PHE A 127 7.80 8.28 -12.99
CA PHE A 127 9.03 9.00 -12.65
C PHE A 127 10.01 9.11 -13.84
N LYS A 128 10.12 8.07 -14.67
CA LYS A 128 10.96 8.09 -15.88
C LYS A 128 10.43 9.01 -16.98
N LYS A 129 9.11 9.09 -17.18
CA LYS A 129 8.52 9.80 -18.32
C LYS A 129 8.62 11.32 -18.16
N ASP A 130 8.38 11.80 -16.95
CA ASP A 130 8.19 13.23 -16.70
C ASP A 130 9.50 13.94 -16.31
N ASN A 131 10.66 13.27 -16.51
CA ASN A 131 12.00 13.80 -16.21
C ASN A 131 12.09 14.44 -14.81
N TYR A 132 11.40 13.86 -13.82
CA TYR A 132 11.60 14.27 -12.44
C TYR A 132 13.08 14.08 -12.13
N ASN A 133 13.80 15.19 -12.00
CA ASN A 133 15.25 15.23 -12.07
C ASN A 133 15.84 14.31 -11.00
N TYR A 134 16.72 13.39 -11.38
CA TYR A 134 17.35 12.38 -10.50
C TYR A 134 18.05 12.98 -9.26
N ASN A 135 18.27 14.30 -9.24
CA ASN A 135 19.00 15.03 -8.21
C ASN A 135 18.14 16.05 -7.44
N ASN A 136 16.84 16.20 -7.75
CA ASN A 136 15.96 17.12 -7.00
C ASN A 136 15.05 16.33 -6.06
N THR A 137 15.63 15.88 -4.95
CA THR A 137 14.95 15.13 -3.89
C THR A 137 13.90 15.95 -3.14
N GLU A 138 13.97 17.29 -3.22
CA GLU A 138 13.12 18.21 -2.45
C GLU A 138 11.62 18.05 -2.79
N ASN A 139 11.30 17.64 -4.03
CA ASN A 139 9.91 17.49 -4.50
C ASN A 139 9.46 16.03 -4.69
N PHE A 140 10.27 15.04 -4.32
CA PHE A 140 9.97 13.63 -4.59
C PHE A 140 8.60 13.21 -4.02
N THR A 141 8.34 13.60 -2.78
CA THR A 141 7.08 13.30 -2.07
C THR A 141 5.88 13.91 -2.78
N ASP A 142 5.99 15.15 -3.27
CA ASP A 142 4.91 15.82 -4.00
C ASP A 142 4.59 15.11 -5.31
N HIS A 143 5.61 14.67 -6.05
CA HIS A 143 5.42 13.89 -7.28
C HIS A 143 4.83 12.51 -7.02
N LEU A 144 5.18 11.88 -5.90
CA LEU A 144 4.57 10.61 -5.48
C LEU A 144 3.07 10.80 -5.18
N TYR A 145 2.69 11.87 -4.48
CA TYR A 145 1.28 12.18 -4.23
C TYR A 145 0.53 12.62 -5.47
N GLU A 146 1.19 13.35 -6.38
CA GLU A 146 0.66 13.70 -7.69
C GLU A 146 0.34 12.44 -8.51
N TYR A 147 1.24 11.45 -8.52
CA TYR A 147 0.99 10.16 -9.15
C TYR A 147 -0.28 9.49 -8.60
N LEU A 148 -0.40 9.40 -7.27
CA LEU A 148 -1.57 8.82 -6.61
C LEU A 148 -2.85 9.59 -6.97
N TRP A 149 -2.78 10.91 -7.03
CA TRP A 149 -3.90 11.77 -7.40
C TRP A 149 -4.33 11.57 -8.86
N ARG A 150 -3.39 11.56 -9.81
CA ARG A 150 -3.66 11.29 -11.25
C ARG A 150 -4.28 9.92 -11.44
N ARG A 151 -3.73 8.89 -10.80
CA ARG A 151 -4.26 7.51 -10.81
C ARG A 151 -5.71 7.47 -10.33
N ASN A 152 -6.01 8.13 -9.21
CA ASN A 152 -7.36 8.20 -8.65
C ASN A 152 -8.34 8.94 -9.57
N ASN A 153 -7.91 10.01 -10.25
CA ASN A 153 -8.77 10.73 -11.19
C ASN A 153 -9.14 9.86 -12.40
N ILE A 154 -8.17 9.14 -12.97
CA ILE A 154 -8.41 8.20 -14.08
C ILE A 154 -9.40 7.12 -13.65
N LYS A 155 -9.17 6.50 -12.47
CA LYS A 155 -10.04 5.44 -11.93
C LYS A 155 -11.49 5.87 -11.80
N TYR A 156 -11.74 7.01 -11.17
CA TYR A 156 -13.09 7.48 -10.89
C TYR A 156 -13.66 8.35 -12.01
N LYS A 157 -12.99 8.41 -13.18
CA LYS A 157 -13.35 9.27 -14.33
C LYS A 157 -13.64 10.72 -13.90
N LYS A 158 -12.88 11.20 -12.91
CA LYS A 158 -13.03 12.54 -12.37
C LYS A 158 -12.24 13.51 -13.24
N ASP A 159 -12.83 14.66 -13.50
CA ASP A 159 -12.12 15.77 -14.14
C ASP A 159 -11.06 16.32 -13.17
N PRO A 160 -9.76 16.26 -13.54
CA PRO A 160 -8.67 16.78 -12.71
C PRO A 160 -8.80 18.28 -12.41
N LEU A 161 -9.23 19.08 -13.39
CA LEU A 161 -9.40 20.53 -13.25
C LEU A 161 -10.49 20.86 -12.23
N ILE A 162 -11.63 20.17 -12.32
CA ILE A 162 -12.74 20.36 -11.37
C ILE A 162 -12.31 20.02 -9.94
N ARG A 163 -11.49 18.97 -9.74
CA ARG A 163 -10.99 18.64 -8.39
C ARG A 163 -10.04 19.70 -7.84
N VAL A 164 -9.12 20.22 -8.67
CA VAL A 164 -8.21 21.30 -8.24
C VAL A 164 -9.00 22.54 -7.85
N ILE A 165 -9.96 22.95 -8.69
CA ILE A 165 -10.84 24.09 -8.40
C ILE A 165 -11.57 23.87 -7.07
N LYS A 166 -12.21 22.73 -6.88
CA LYS A 166 -12.93 22.44 -5.62
C LYS A 166 -12.00 22.47 -4.40
N TYR A 167 -10.78 21.94 -4.52
CA TYR A 167 -9.79 21.96 -3.44
C TYR A 167 -9.32 23.38 -3.10
N VAL A 168 -8.92 24.16 -4.10
CA VAL A 168 -8.42 25.53 -3.93
C VAL A 168 -9.51 26.45 -3.37
N TYR A 169 -10.73 26.34 -3.89
CA TYR A 169 -11.85 27.19 -3.49
C TYR A 169 -12.68 26.62 -2.32
N LYS A 170 -12.27 25.49 -1.73
CA LYS A 170 -12.98 24.80 -0.64
C LYS A 170 -14.48 24.58 -0.92
N LEU A 171 -14.83 24.30 -2.17
CA LEU A 171 -16.22 24.07 -2.55
C LEU A 171 -16.63 22.68 -2.06
N ASN A 172 -17.73 22.61 -1.29
CA ASN A 172 -18.25 21.35 -0.80
C ASN A 172 -18.57 20.40 -1.97
N THR A 173 -18.28 19.11 -1.77
CA THR A 173 -18.65 18.05 -2.70
C THR A 173 -19.92 17.39 -2.21
N ASP A 174 -21.00 17.51 -2.99
CA ASP A 174 -22.17 16.63 -2.91
C ASP A 174 -21.83 15.20 -3.35
#